data_AF-A0A1D2RE67-F1
#
_entry.id   AF-A0A1D2RE67-F1
#
_cell.length_a   1.000
_cell.length_b   1.000
_cell.length_c   1.000
_cell.angle_alpha   90.00
_cell.angle_beta   90.00
_cell.angle_gamma   90.00
#
_symmetry.space_group_name_H-M   'P 1'
#
loop_
_entity.id
_entity.type
_entity.pdbx_description
1 polymer ?
#
loop_
_entity_poly.entity_id
_entity_poly.type
_entity_poly.pdbx_seq_one_letter_code
_entity_poly.pdbx_strand_id
1 'polypeptide(L)'
;MKKPRKPHKPYILLNSAMSLDGRIGGINERIRFSNQLDKERVHKLRTEVDAVMIGVNTVLVDDPHLTVKYAEGKNPVRIVVDSSARTPPGARILNEKAKTIIAVSDAAGKNNIEILRKYAEVVIVENDRNNRINLKKLLAILYEKGIKKILLEGGGTLNRSMLEEGLVDEIFIAVAPVIVGGGVNLVEGNLVEKINLKFKDLLMLEDRIVLHYTI
;
A
#
# COMPACT_ATOMS: atom_id res chain seq x y z
N MET A 1 -6.00 32.05 -13.91
CA MET A 1 -6.49 31.32 -12.72
C MET A 1 -5.32 30.59 -12.06
N LYS A 2 -5.02 30.86 -10.79
CA LYS A 2 -3.96 30.13 -10.06
C LYS A 2 -4.41 28.68 -9.89
N LYS A 3 -3.60 27.71 -10.32
CA LYS A 3 -3.84 26.28 -10.05
C LYS A 3 -4.05 26.11 -8.54
N PRO A 4 -5.07 25.35 -8.09
CA PRO A 4 -5.25 25.10 -6.67
C PRO A 4 -3.95 24.52 -6.08
N ARG A 5 -3.51 25.07 -4.95
CA ARG A 5 -2.32 24.60 -4.23
C ARG A 5 -2.58 23.14 -3.87
N LYS A 6 -1.77 22.20 -4.37
CA LYS A 6 -1.92 20.78 -4.03
C LYS A 6 -1.93 20.66 -2.49
N PRO A 7 -2.86 19.88 -1.90
CA PRO A 7 -2.84 19.62 -0.47
C PRO A 7 -1.46 19.07 -0.08
N HIS A 8 -0.99 19.39 1.12
CA HIS A 8 0.24 18.86 1.71
C HIS A 8 0.05 17.36 1.98
N LYS A 9 0.17 16.55 0.93
CA LYS A 9 0.12 15.09 0.97
C LYS A 9 1.33 14.51 0.25
N PRO A 10 1.76 13.29 0.61
CA PRO A 10 2.76 12.57 -0.15
C PRO A 10 2.26 12.27 -1.57
N TYR A 11 3.20 12.18 -2.51
CA TYR A 11 2.98 11.64 -3.83
C TYR A 11 2.81 10.13 -3.75
N ILE A 12 1.70 9.59 -4.24
CA ILE A 12 1.31 8.20 -4.05
C ILE A 12 1.46 7.42 -5.35
N LEU A 13 2.35 6.42 -5.35
CA LEU A 13 2.45 5.40 -6.39
C LEU A 13 1.71 4.15 -5.90
N LEU A 14 0.62 3.74 -6.56
CA LEU A 14 0.03 2.42 -6.34
C LEU A 14 0.80 1.41 -7.21
N ASN A 15 1.37 0.38 -6.61
CA ASN A 15 1.98 -0.73 -7.33
C ASN A 15 1.33 -2.06 -6.90
N SER A 16 0.98 -2.90 -7.87
CA SER A 16 0.49 -4.24 -7.60
C SER A 16 0.91 -5.23 -8.69
N ALA A 17 0.90 -6.51 -8.34
CA ALA A 17 0.99 -7.61 -9.30
C ALA A 17 -0.29 -8.43 -9.17
N MET A 18 -0.92 -8.74 -10.30
CA MET A 18 -2.20 -9.42 -10.35
C MET A 18 -2.24 -10.53 -11.40
N SER A 19 -3.19 -11.45 -11.26
CA SER A 19 -3.60 -12.37 -12.30
C SER A 19 -4.26 -11.62 -13.47
N LEU A 20 -4.42 -12.28 -14.61
CA LEU A 20 -5.10 -11.75 -15.79
C LEU A 20 -6.55 -11.33 -15.47
N ASP A 21 -7.23 -12.08 -14.61
CA ASP A 21 -8.60 -11.82 -14.15
C ASP A 21 -8.69 -10.85 -12.95
N GLY A 22 -7.58 -10.16 -12.61
CA GLY A 22 -7.59 -9.02 -11.70
C GLY A 22 -7.41 -9.36 -10.21
N ARG A 23 -6.88 -10.54 -9.88
CA ARG A 23 -6.66 -10.98 -8.48
C ARG A 23 -5.25 -10.67 -8.00
N ILE A 24 -5.15 -10.10 -6.81
CA ILE A 24 -3.88 -9.76 -6.13
C ILE A 24 -3.55 -10.73 -4.98
N GLY A 25 -4.39 -11.72 -4.73
CA GLY A 25 -4.21 -12.76 -3.73
C GLY A 25 -5.38 -13.74 -3.72
N GLY A 26 -5.23 -14.86 -3.03
CA GLY A 26 -6.32 -15.81 -2.79
C GLY A 26 -7.15 -15.43 -1.56
N ILE A 27 -8.18 -16.21 -1.26
CA ILE A 27 -8.99 -16.00 -0.06
C ILE A 27 -8.19 -16.47 1.15
N ASN A 28 -7.72 -15.53 1.97
CA ASN A 28 -6.87 -15.79 3.15
C ASN A 28 -5.55 -16.51 2.84
N GLU A 29 -5.09 -16.48 1.60
CA GLU A 29 -3.84 -17.09 1.18
C GLU A 29 -3.06 -16.19 0.24
N ARG A 30 -1.74 -16.33 0.29
CA ARG A 30 -0.82 -15.60 -0.57
C ARG A 30 -0.66 -16.32 -1.90
N ILE A 31 -0.90 -15.61 -2.99
CA ILE A 31 -0.54 -16.06 -4.35
C ILE A 31 0.58 -15.16 -4.88
N ARG A 32 1.60 -15.75 -5.50
CA ARG A 32 2.75 -15.01 -6.03
C ARG A 32 2.57 -14.80 -7.54
N PHE A 33 2.43 -13.54 -7.94
CA PHE A 33 2.28 -13.18 -9.35
C PHE A 33 3.59 -12.72 -10.00
N SER A 34 4.47 -12.04 -9.25
CA SER A 34 5.74 -11.49 -9.75
C SER A 34 6.80 -12.55 -10.08
N ASN A 35 7.43 -12.45 -11.26
CA ASN A 35 8.69 -13.13 -11.60
C ASN A 35 9.90 -12.39 -11.00
N GLN A 36 11.12 -12.81 -11.34
CA GLN A 36 12.34 -12.19 -10.82
C GLN A 36 12.52 -10.75 -11.30
N LEU A 37 12.27 -10.47 -12.59
CA LEU A 37 12.36 -9.13 -13.16
C LEU A 37 11.38 -8.15 -12.52
N ASP A 38 10.14 -8.59 -12.26
CA ASP A 38 9.16 -7.74 -11.58
C ASP A 38 9.53 -7.48 -10.11
N LYS A 39 10.14 -8.47 -9.42
CA LYS A 39 10.67 -8.25 -8.06
C LYS A 39 11.79 -7.22 -8.06
N GLU A 40 12.72 -7.28 -9.00
CA GLU A 40 13.80 -6.28 -9.13
C GLU A 40 13.22 -4.88 -9.39
N ARG A 41 12.25 -4.78 -10.31
CA ARG A 41 11.52 -3.53 -10.58
C ARG A 41 10.85 -2.95 -9.34
N VAL A 42 10.06 -3.75 -8.62
CA VAL A 42 9.37 -3.29 -7.39
C VAL A 42 10.37 -2.90 -6.31
N HIS A 43 11.45 -3.66 -6.17
CA HIS A 43 12.48 -3.35 -5.19
C HIS A 43 13.27 -2.08 -5.54
N LYS A 44 13.47 -1.79 -6.82
CA LYS A 44 13.98 -0.48 -7.28
C LYS A 44 12.99 0.64 -6.97
N LEU A 45 11.69 0.45 -7.21
CA LEU A 45 10.68 1.45 -6.79
C LEU A 45 10.73 1.72 -5.29
N ARG A 46 10.95 0.70 -4.46
CA ARG A 46 11.10 0.87 -3.00
C ARG A 46 12.31 1.71 -2.60
N THR A 47 13.38 1.75 -3.39
CA THR A 47 14.55 2.60 -3.10
C THR A 47 14.34 4.06 -3.53
N GLU A 48 13.33 4.32 -4.37
CA GLU A 48 13.00 5.64 -4.92
C GLU A 48 11.84 6.33 -4.18
N VAL A 49 11.39 5.80 -3.04
CA VAL A 49 10.31 6.34 -2.20
C VAL A 49 10.75 6.49 -0.75
N ASP A 50 10.07 7.35 0.00
CA ASP A 50 10.33 7.56 1.42
C ASP A 50 9.67 6.47 2.27
N ALA A 51 8.52 5.94 1.81
CA ALA A 51 7.78 4.92 2.53
C ALA A 51 7.07 3.90 1.61
N VAL A 52 6.82 2.71 2.14
CA VAL A 52 5.91 1.70 1.57
C VAL A 52 4.72 1.56 2.50
N MET A 53 3.51 1.55 1.95
CA MET A 53 2.27 1.48 2.71
C MET A 53 1.45 0.26 2.33
N ILE A 54 0.98 -0.47 3.34
CA ILE A 54 0.04 -1.58 3.18
C ILE A 54 -1.11 -1.53 4.20
N GLY A 55 -2.21 -2.23 3.92
CA GLY A 55 -3.25 -2.52 4.90
C GLY A 55 -2.91 -3.71 5.79
N VAL A 56 -3.44 -3.74 7.02
CA VAL A 56 -3.16 -4.80 7.99
C VAL A 56 -3.51 -6.21 7.50
N ASN A 57 -4.54 -6.39 6.65
CA ASN A 57 -4.87 -7.72 6.13
C ASN A 57 -3.70 -8.32 5.32
N THR A 58 -2.92 -7.50 4.62
CA THR A 58 -1.70 -7.94 3.94
C THR A 58 -0.65 -8.41 4.95
N VAL A 59 -0.54 -7.76 6.12
CA VAL A 59 0.35 -8.24 7.19
C VAL A 59 -0.11 -9.61 7.71
N LEU A 60 -1.41 -9.77 7.95
CA LEU A 60 -1.98 -10.99 8.52
C LEU A 60 -1.87 -12.19 7.58
N VAL A 61 -1.98 -11.99 6.27
CA VAL A 61 -1.93 -13.07 5.27
C VAL A 61 -0.51 -13.34 4.79
N ASP A 62 0.28 -12.30 4.48
CA ASP A 62 1.57 -12.46 3.79
C ASP A 62 2.79 -12.41 4.71
N ASP A 63 2.63 -11.85 5.92
CA ASP A 63 3.70 -11.54 6.89
C ASP A 63 4.98 -10.98 6.22
N PRO A 64 4.88 -9.83 5.52
CA PRO A 64 5.96 -9.31 4.70
C PRO A 64 7.03 -8.59 5.53
N HIS A 65 8.26 -8.53 5.00
CA HIS A 65 9.32 -7.71 5.58
C HIS A 65 9.23 -6.23 5.15
N LEU A 66 8.72 -5.99 3.92
CA LEU A 66 8.74 -4.72 3.19
C LEU A 66 10.11 -4.00 3.20
N THR A 67 11.18 -4.77 3.01
CA THR A 67 12.54 -4.25 2.82
C THR A 67 12.97 -4.37 1.36
N VAL A 68 14.03 -3.66 1.00
CA VAL A 68 14.75 -3.83 -0.25
C VAL A 68 15.61 -5.10 -0.15
N LYS A 69 15.69 -5.90 -1.23
CA LYS A 69 16.32 -7.24 -1.28
C LYS A 69 16.89 -7.51 -2.67
N TYR A 70 16.17 -7.14 -3.72
CA TYR A 70 16.54 -7.36 -5.13
C TYR A 70 16.99 -6.07 -5.84
N ALA A 71 17.46 -5.08 -5.07
CA ALA A 71 18.01 -3.84 -5.58
C ALA A 71 18.97 -3.26 -4.54
N GLU A 72 19.83 -2.32 -4.95
CA GLU A 72 20.67 -1.55 -4.03
C GLU A 72 19.98 -0.26 -3.61
N GLY A 73 20.00 0.04 -2.31
CA GLY A 73 19.44 1.27 -1.78
C GLY A 73 18.95 1.13 -0.34
N LYS A 74 18.44 2.23 0.21
CA LYS A 74 17.95 2.28 1.60
C LYS A 74 16.57 1.64 1.69
N ASN A 75 16.27 1.04 2.85
CA ASN A 75 14.92 0.60 3.15
C ASN A 75 14.01 1.82 3.36
N PRO A 76 12.82 1.84 2.73
CA PRO A 76 11.81 2.87 2.99
C PRO A 76 11.19 2.67 4.38
N VAL A 77 10.58 3.73 4.93
CA VAL A 77 9.71 3.61 6.11
C VAL A 77 8.55 2.67 5.78
N ARG A 78 8.18 1.80 6.71
CA ARG A 78 7.08 0.85 6.52
C ARG A 78 5.84 1.39 7.21
N ILE A 79 4.73 1.51 6.50
CA ILE A 79 3.47 2.03 7.02
C ILE A 79 2.42 0.92 6.96
N VAL A 80 1.79 0.64 8.09
CA VAL A 80 0.64 -0.27 8.17
C VAL A 80 -0.60 0.53 8.53
N VAL A 81 -1.63 0.45 7.70
CA VAL A 81 -2.97 0.98 8.01
C VAL A 81 -3.77 -0.11 8.72
N ASP A 82 -3.98 0.09 10.01
CA ASP A 82 -4.53 -0.91 10.94
C ASP A 82 -5.53 -0.28 11.91
N SER A 83 -6.75 -0.02 11.44
CA SER A 83 -7.78 0.67 12.22
C SER A 83 -8.04 0.09 13.61
N SER A 84 -7.78 -1.20 13.85
CA SER A 84 -8.10 -1.86 15.11
C SER A 84 -6.89 -2.38 15.88
N ALA A 85 -5.67 -1.97 15.50
CA ALA A 85 -4.42 -2.41 16.13
C ALA A 85 -4.30 -3.96 16.19
N ARG A 86 -4.52 -4.63 15.05
CA ARG A 86 -4.49 -6.09 14.88
C ARG A 86 -3.13 -6.64 14.46
N THR A 87 -2.18 -5.78 14.10
CA THR A 87 -0.83 -6.18 13.69
C THR A 87 -0.19 -7.05 14.77
N PRO A 88 0.21 -8.30 14.46
CA PRO A 88 0.84 -9.17 15.46
C PRO A 88 2.18 -8.59 15.94
N PRO A 89 2.47 -8.57 17.25
CA PRO A 89 3.76 -8.07 17.77
C PRO A 89 4.98 -8.82 17.24
N GLY A 90 4.81 -10.07 16.79
CA GLY A 90 5.85 -10.88 16.16
C GLY A 90 5.90 -10.78 14.62
N ALA A 91 5.12 -9.89 14.00
CA ALA A 91 5.09 -9.76 12.54
C ALA A 91 6.46 -9.33 12.00
N ARG A 92 6.87 -9.90 10.86
CA ARG A 92 8.18 -9.62 10.24
C ARG A 92 8.39 -8.16 9.86
N ILE A 93 7.32 -7.42 9.67
CA ILE A 93 7.33 -5.98 9.42
C ILE A 93 7.75 -5.15 10.65
N LEU A 94 7.84 -5.75 11.83
CA LEU A 94 8.25 -5.10 13.09
C LEU A 94 9.72 -5.33 13.47
N ASN A 95 10.52 -5.91 12.58
CA ASN A 95 11.96 -6.07 12.82
C ASN A 95 12.72 -4.72 12.76
N GLU A 96 13.99 -4.71 13.14
CA GLU A 96 14.81 -3.49 13.19
C GLU A 96 15.37 -3.02 11.83
N LYS A 97 15.08 -3.72 10.72
CA LYS A 97 15.68 -3.42 9.41
C LYS A 97 15.22 -2.09 8.81
N ALA A 98 14.09 -1.55 9.27
CA ALA A 98 13.56 -0.26 8.84
C ALA A 98 12.62 0.31 9.90
N LYS A 99 12.41 1.63 9.88
CA LYS A 99 11.40 2.25 10.74
C LYS A 99 9.99 1.78 10.34
N THR A 100 9.15 1.43 11.31
CA THR A 100 7.75 1.08 11.08
C THR A 100 6.82 2.08 11.77
N ILE A 101 5.82 2.54 11.03
CA ILE A 101 4.71 3.35 11.50
C ILE A 101 3.44 2.50 11.39
N ILE A 102 2.66 2.40 12.46
CA ILE A 102 1.33 1.81 12.43
C ILE A 102 0.31 2.91 12.63
N ALA A 103 -0.52 3.15 11.62
CA ALA A 103 -1.66 4.04 11.71
C ALA A 103 -2.86 3.27 12.27
N VAL A 104 -3.40 3.74 13.40
CA VAL A 104 -4.55 3.15 14.09
C VAL A 104 -5.67 4.16 14.21
N SER A 105 -6.90 3.69 14.37
CA SER A 105 -8.04 4.52 14.74
C SER A 105 -7.90 5.04 16.19
N ASP A 106 -8.51 6.18 16.48
CA ASP A 106 -8.78 6.65 17.85
C ASP A 106 -9.70 5.72 18.66
N ALA A 107 -10.48 4.87 17.98
CA ALA A 107 -11.31 3.83 18.58
C ALA A 107 -10.58 2.49 18.79
N ALA A 108 -9.31 2.36 18.40
CA ALA A 108 -8.56 1.11 18.58
C ALA A 108 -8.31 0.77 20.07
N GLY A 109 -8.23 -0.52 20.37
CA GLY A 109 -8.04 -0.99 21.75
C GLY A 109 -6.73 -0.50 22.36
N LYS A 110 -6.83 0.25 23.47
CA LYS A 110 -5.67 0.88 24.14
C LYS A 110 -4.55 -0.11 24.50
N ASN A 111 -4.91 -1.31 24.94
CA ASN A 111 -3.94 -2.35 25.28
C ASN A 111 -3.12 -2.79 24.06
N ASN A 112 -3.77 -2.98 22.90
CA ASN A 112 -3.08 -3.36 21.67
C ASN A 112 -2.16 -2.24 21.17
N ILE A 113 -2.62 -0.98 21.26
CA ILE A 113 -1.80 0.20 20.94
C ILE A 113 -0.52 0.21 21.78
N GLU A 114 -0.65 -0.02 23.09
CA GLU A 114 0.49 0.01 24.00
C GLU A 114 1.48 -1.13 23.76
N ILE A 115 0.99 -2.31 23.37
CA ILE A 115 1.84 -3.41 22.93
C ILE A 115 2.60 -3.02 21.65
N LEU A 116 1.92 -2.44 20.66
CA LEU A 116 2.52 -2.05 19.38
C LEU A 116 3.58 -0.95 19.51
N ARG A 117 3.39 0.00 20.45
CA ARG A 117 4.38 1.08 20.72
C ARG A 117 5.75 0.57 21.12
N LYS A 118 5.86 -0.67 21.60
CA LYS A 118 7.14 -1.30 21.93
C LYS A 118 7.97 -1.65 20.68
N TYR A 119 7.33 -1.75 19.52
CA TYR A 119 7.95 -2.25 18.28
C TYR A 119 7.87 -1.26 17.11
N ALA A 120 6.96 -0.29 17.16
CA ALA A 120 6.73 0.66 16.09
C ALA A 120 6.27 2.02 16.61
N GLU A 121 6.45 3.04 15.77
CA GLU A 121 5.78 4.32 15.99
C GLU A 121 4.28 4.16 15.72
N VAL A 122 3.44 4.39 16.72
CA VAL A 122 1.98 4.31 16.54
C VAL A 122 1.43 5.72 16.34
N VAL A 123 0.76 5.93 15.21
CA VAL A 123 0.05 7.18 14.87
C VAL A 123 -1.45 6.93 15.03
N ILE A 124 -2.07 7.65 15.96
CA ILE A 124 -3.52 7.62 16.14
C ILE A 124 -4.15 8.63 15.18
N VAL A 125 -5.13 8.19 14.41
CA VAL A 125 -5.84 8.99 13.41
C VAL A 125 -7.33 8.94 13.69
N GLU A 126 -7.96 10.11 13.70
CA GLU A 126 -9.42 10.21 13.80
C GLU A 126 -10.12 9.48 12.65
N ASN A 127 -11.29 8.94 12.94
CA ASN A 127 -12.07 8.24 11.94
C ASN A 127 -12.71 9.16 10.88
N ASP A 128 -12.96 8.59 9.71
CA ASP A 128 -13.87 9.11 8.70
C ASP A 128 -15.33 8.89 9.14
N ARG A 129 -16.27 9.36 8.31
CA ARG A 129 -17.71 9.22 8.56
C ARG A 129 -18.19 7.76 8.55
N ASN A 130 -17.38 6.85 8.03
CA ASN A 130 -17.66 5.42 7.94
C ASN A 130 -16.93 4.61 9.02
N ASN A 131 -16.42 5.29 10.07
CA ASN A 131 -15.71 4.67 11.18
C ASN A 131 -14.42 3.93 10.78
N ARG A 132 -13.76 4.38 9.70
CA ARG A 132 -12.44 3.91 9.24
C ARG A 132 -11.41 4.99 9.48
N ILE A 133 -10.11 4.67 9.45
CA ILE A 133 -9.06 5.70 9.48
C ILE A 133 -9.28 6.73 8.38
N ASN A 134 -9.26 8.02 8.73
CA ASN A 134 -9.30 9.10 7.75
C ASN A 134 -7.97 9.19 6.98
N LEU A 135 -7.96 8.70 5.73
CA LEU A 135 -6.73 8.61 4.92
C LEU A 135 -6.14 9.98 4.59
N LYS A 136 -6.98 11.00 4.35
CA LYS A 136 -6.50 12.38 4.12
C LYS A 136 -5.74 12.93 5.31
N LYS A 137 -6.24 12.72 6.54
CA LYS A 137 -5.55 13.12 7.78
C LYS A 137 -4.26 12.32 7.98
N LEU A 138 -4.30 11.01 7.78
CA LEU A 138 -3.11 10.16 7.85
C LEU A 138 -2.01 10.69 6.90
N LEU A 139 -2.34 10.92 5.63
CA LEU A 139 -1.38 11.42 4.65
C LEU A 139 -0.81 12.80 5.03
N ALA A 140 -1.62 13.70 5.58
CA ALA A 140 -1.12 14.98 6.08
C ALA A 140 -0.12 14.80 7.23
N ILE A 141 -0.42 13.94 8.21
CA ILE A 141 0.49 13.63 9.33
C ILE A 141 1.81 13.05 8.81
N LEU A 142 1.75 12.13 7.85
CA LEU A 142 2.95 11.54 7.24
C LEU A 142 3.78 12.57 6.48
N TYR A 143 3.12 13.50 5.78
CA TYR A 143 3.80 14.59 5.06
C TYR A 143 4.54 15.52 6.01
N GLU A 144 3.93 15.92 7.13
CA GLU A 144 4.59 16.72 8.18
C GLU A 144 5.76 15.99 8.85
N LYS A 145 5.74 14.65 8.85
CA LYS A 145 6.88 13.80 9.27
C LYS A 145 7.98 13.69 8.21
N GLY A 146 7.86 14.40 7.09
CA GLY A 146 8.85 14.43 6.01
C GLY A 146 8.69 13.33 4.97
N ILE A 147 7.64 12.51 5.02
CA ILE A 147 7.36 11.46 4.02
C ILE A 147 6.69 12.13 2.82
N LYS A 148 7.40 12.23 1.69
CA LYS A 148 6.95 12.97 0.50
C LYS A 148 6.52 12.06 -0.64
N LYS A 149 7.00 10.82 -0.69
CA LYS A 149 6.63 9.83 -1.71
C LYS A 149 6.38 8.47 -1.08
N ILE A 150 5.22 7.88 -1.37
CA ILE A 150 4.79 6.59 -0.82
C ILE A 150 4.49 5.62 -1.95
N LEU A 151 5.03 4.40 -1.84
CA LEU A 151 4.62 3.24 -2.62
C LEU A 151 3.51 2.48 -1.88
N LEU A 152 2.28 2.58 -2.37
CA LEU A 152 1.13 1.81 -1.89
C LEU A 152 1.15 0.42 -2.55
N GLU A 153 1.30 -0.63 -1.75
CA GLU A 153 1.33 -2.02 -2.23
C GLU A 153 0.07 -2.83 -1.84
N GLY A 154 -1.05 -2.15 -1.58
CA GLY A 154 -2.35 -2.77 -1.29
C GLY A 154 -2.65 -3.03 0.19
N GLY A 155 -3.55 -3.94 0.56
CA GLY A 155 -4.40 -4.76 -0.31
C GLY A 155 -5.62 -4.03 -0.89
N GLY A 156 -6.52 -4.80 -1.51
CA GLY A 156 -7.60 -4.28 -2.35
C GLY A 156 -8.56 -3.32 -1.66
N THR A 157 -8.81 -3.48 -0.35
CA THR A 157 -9.66 -2.55 0.43
C THR A 157 -9.00 -1.19 0.62
N LEU A 158 -7.69 -1.18 0.89
CA LEU A 158 -6.91 0.06 1.02
C LEU A 158 -6.76 0.73 -0.34
N ASN A 159 -6.50 -0.04 -1.40
CA ASN A 159 -6.48 0.46 -2.77
C ASN A 159 -7.80 1.15 -3.12
N ARG A 160 -8.94 0.50 -2.88
CA ARG A 160 -10.25 1.10 -3.12
C ARG A 160 -10.40 2.42 -2.38
N SER A 161 -10.13 2.44 -1.08
CA SER A 161 -10.31 3.66 -0.26
C SER A 161 -9.41 4.81 -0.73
N MET A 162 -8.16 4.52 -1.09
CA MET A 162 -7.22 5.51 -1.63
C MET A 162 -7.64 6.04 -3.01
N LEU A 163 -8.19 5.18 -3.86
CA LEU A 163 -8.69 5.53 -5.19
C LEU A 163 -9.98 6.35 -5.12
N GLU A 164 -10.97 5.92 -4.32
CA GLU A 164 -12.24 6.64 -4.11
C GLU A 164 -12.03 8.05 -3.56
N GLU A 165 -11.02 8.23 -2.71
CA GLU A 165 -10.69 9.53 -2.14
C GLU A 165 -9.83 10.42 -3.05
N GLY A 166 -9.44 9.94 -4.23
CA GLY A 166 -8.59 10.67 -5.18
C GLY A 166 -7.16 10.90 -4.67
N LEU A 167 -6.61 9.95 -3.91
CA LEU A 167 -5.33 10.10 -3.21
C LEU A 167 -4.14 9.52 -3.97
N VAL A 168 -4.39 8.67 -4.97
CA VAL A 168 -3.37 8.02 -5.81
C VAL A 168 -2.97 8.94 -6.97
N ASP A 169 -1.67 9.07 -7.24
CA ASP A 169 -1.15 9.90 -8.34
C ASP A 169 -0.77 9.04 -9.57
N GLU A 170 -0.14 7.88 -9.35
CA GLU A 170 0.27 6.94 -10.42
C GLU A 170 -0.08 5.50 -10.05
N ILE A 171 -0.27 4.66 -11.07
CA ILE A 171 -0.61 3.24 -10.92
C ILE A 171 0.32 2.40 -11.81
N PHE A 172 0.96 1.39 -11.21
CA PHE A 172 1.77 0.38 -11.87
C PHE A 172 1.19 -1.01 -11.60
N ILE A 173 0.72 -1.70 -12.64
CA ILE A 173 0.10 -3.02 -12.51
C ILE A 173 0.86 -4.04 -13.35
N ALA A 174 1.55 -4.97 -12.69
CA ALA A 174 2.09 -6.16 -13.32
C ALA A 174 0.97 -7.19 -13.53
N VAL A 175 0.76 -7.65 -14.76
CA VAL A 175 -0.23 -8.67 -15.11
C VAL A 175 0.49 -9.97 -15.41
N ALA A 176 0.23 -10.98 -14.58
CA ALA A 176 0.75 -12.32 -14.73
C ALA A 176 -0.12 -13.17 -15.66
N PRO A 177 0.45 -14.11 -16.44
CA PRO A 177 -0.28 -14.97 -17.37
C PRO A 177 -0.96 -16.14 -16.63
N VAL A 178 -1.76 -15.82 -15.61
CA VAL A 178 -2.48 -16.79 -14.78
C VAL A 178 -3.91 -16.30 -14.54
N ILE A 179 -4.85 -17.22 -14.41
CA ILE A 179 -6.23 -16.96 -13.98
C ILE A 179 -6.42 -17.61 -12.62
N VAL A 180 -6.99 -16.89 -11.66
CA VAL A 180 -7.23 -17.38 -10.30
C VAL A 180 -8.71 -17.67 -10.05
N GLY A 181 -9.62 -16.85 -10.59
CA GLY A 181 -11.05 -16.97 -10.32
C GLY A 181 -11.41 -16.30 -9.00
N GLY A 182 -11.73 -17.08 -7.96
CA GLY A 182 -12.09 -16.54 -6.65
C GLY A 182 -10.86 -16.02 -5.89
N GLY A 183 -10.86 -14.74 -5.50
CA GLY A 183 -9.75 -14.15 -4.76
C GLY A 183 -9.93 -12.67 -4.50
N VAL A 184 -8.91 -12.07 -3.89
CA VAL A 184 -8.88 -10.64 -3.58
C VAL A 184 -8.67 -9.85 -4.87
N ASN A 185 -9.59 -8.95 -5.19
CA ASN A 185 -9.50 -8.02 -6.32
C ASN A 185 -8.42 -6.96 -6.07
N LEU A 186 -7.85 -6.43 -7.16
CA LEU A 186 -7.00 -5.24 -7.11
C LEU A 186 -7.67 -4.06 -6.38
N VAL A 187 -8.98 -3.90 -6.61
CA VAL A 187 -9.86 -2.93 -5.96
C VAL A 187 -11.03 -3.73 -5.37
N GLU A 188 -11.08 -3.88 -4.05
CA GLU A 188 -12.08 -4.71 -3.38
C GLU A 188 -13.42 -4.01 -3.21
N GLY A 189 -14.51 -4.64 -3.66
CA GLY A 189 -15.87 -4.09 -3.56
C GLY A 189 -16.20 -3.12 -4.70
N ASN A 190 -17.25 -2.33 -4.50
CA ASN A 190 -17.73 -1.39 -5.51
C ASN A 190 -17.16 0.01 -5.29
N LEU A 191 -16.80 0.69 -6.37
CA LEU A 191 -16.53 2.12 -6.37
C LEU A 191 -17.85 2.90 -6.41
N VAL A 192 -17.87 4.08 -5.77
CA VAL A 192 -19.02 5.01 -5.86
C VAL A 192 -19.17 5.54 -7.29
N GLU A 193 -18.05 5.85 -7.95
CA GLU A 193 -17.99 6.32 -9.34
C GLU A 193 -16.85 5.62 -10.08
N LYS A 194 -16.96 5.52 -11.40
CA LYS A 194 -15.84 5.03 -12.23
C LYS A 194 -14.67 6.01 -12.17
N ILE A 195 -13.45 5.48 -12.11
CA ILE A 195 -12.21 6.27 -12.15
C ILE A 195 -11.61 6.13 -13.55
N ASN A 196 -11.46 7.26 -14.24
CA ASN A 196 -10.81 7.27 -15.55
C ASN A 196 -9.29 7.34 -15.36
N LEU A 197 -8.56 6.52 -16.12
CA LEU A 197 -7.11 6.49 -16.09
C LEU A 197 -6.56 6.99 -17.42
N LYS A 198 -5.39 7.62 -17.39
CA LYS A 198 -4.61 7.96 -18.57
C LYS A 198 -3.43 7.02 -18.70
N PHE A 199 -3.43 6.20 -19.74
CA PHE A 199 -2.30 5.34 -20.09
C PHE A 199 -1.05 6.18 -20.32
N LYS A 200 0.07 5.69 -19.81
CA LYS A 200 1.39 6.33 -19.95
C LYS A 200 2.36 5.46 -20.72
N ASP A 201 2.53 4.23 -20.27
CA ASP A 201 3.52 3.31 -20.83
C ASP A 201 3.19 1.86 -20.46
N LEU A 202 3.86 0.93 -21.13
CA LEU A 202 3.89 -0.49 -20.86
C LEU A 202 5.35 -0.99 -20.87
N LEU A 203 5.69 -1.82 -19.90
CA LEU A 203 6.96 -2.54 -19.86
C LEU A 203 6.71 -4.05 -19.96
N MET A 204 7.39 -4.72 -20.87
CA MET A 204 7.38 -6.19 -20.96
C MET A 204 8.48 -6.77 -20.07
N LEU A 205 8.10 -7.71 -19.19
CA LEU A 205 8.97 -8.44 -18.29
C LEU A 205 8.83 -9.94 -18.55
N GLU A 206 9.37 -10.39 -19.69
CA GLU A 206 9.19 -11.74 -20.25
C GLU A 206 7.73 -12.05 -20.63
N ASP A 207 7.05 -12.88 -19.84
CA ASP A 207 5.68 -13.35 -20.02
C ASP A 207 4.64 -12.44 -19.31
N ARG A 208 5.09 -11.29 -18.80
CA ARG A 208 4.28 -10.34 -18.02
C ARG A 208 4.38 -8.94 -18.61
N ILE A 209 3.28 -8.20 -18.48
CA ILE A 209 3.27 -6.76 -18.80
C ILE A 209 3.12 -5.96 -17.52
N VAL A 210 3.80 -4.84 -17.43
CA VAL A 210 3.57 -3.82 -16.41
C VAL A 210 2.93 -2.63 -17.08
N LEU A 211 1.68 -2.35 -16.72
CA LEU A 211 0.93 -1.21 -17.21
C LEU A 211 1.14 -0.01 -16.29
N HIS A 212 1.40 1.15 -16.89
CA HIS A 212 1.58 2.42 -16.18
C HIS A 212 0.49 3.42 -16.54
N TYR A 213 -0.19 3.94 -15.52
CA TYR A 213 -1.24 4.94 -15.63
C TYR A 213 -1.04 6.12 -14.68
N THR A 214 -1.62 7.27 -15.04
CA THR A 214 -1.93 8.36 -14.10
C THR A 214 -3.44 8.51 -13.96
N ILE A 215 -3.87 9.06 -12.82
CA ILE A 215 -5.28 9.46 -12.60
C ILE A 215 -5.49 10.91 -13.05
#